data_AF-A0A956XKX3-F1
#
_entry.id   AF-A0A956XKX3-F1
#
_cell.length_a   1.000
_cell.length_b   1.000
_cell.length_c   1.000
_cell.angle_alpha   90.00
_cell.angle_beta   90.00
_cell.angle_gamma   90.00
#
_symmetry.space_group_name_H-M   'P 1'
#
loop_
_entity.id
_entity.type
_entity.pdbx_description
1 polymer ?
#
loop_
_entity_poly.entity_id
_entity_poly.type
_entity_poly.pdbx_seq_one_letter_code
_entity_poly.pdbx_strand_id
1 'polypeptide(L)' 'YEGDLQDTPIYLGCDADDVHIPQQRVHESADILSNLGGQVKKQIFNSLGHTVNEVELAIARSMMTRVTE' A
#
# COMPACT_ATOMS: atom_id res chain seq x y z
N TYR A 1 13.53 3.75 11.80
CA TYR A 1 12.55 3.18 12.73
C TYR A 1 13.14 1.90 13.29
N GLU A 2 12.86 1.58 14.55
CA GLU A 2 13.28 0.32 15.18
C GLU A 2 12.12 -0.68 15.12
N GLY A 3 12.40 -1.94 14.82
CA GLY A 3 11.40 -3.00 14.70
C GLY A 3 11.60 -3.87 13.45
N ASP A 4 10.82 -4.94 13.38
CA ASP A 4 10.78 -5.87 12.26
C ASP A 4 9.33 -6.30 12.01
N LEU A 5 8.88 -6.17 10.77
CA LEU A 5 7.55 -6.54 10.29
C LEU A 5 7.47 -8.02 9.90
N GLN A 6 8.54 -8.80 10.04
CA GLN A 6 8.54 -10.26 9.88
C GLN A 6 7.91 -10.70 8.56
N ASP A 7 8.34 -10.09 7.46
CA ASP A 7 7.85 -10.36 6.11
C ASP A 7 6.33 -10.11 5.92
N THR A 8 5.70 -9.30 6.78
CA THR A 8 4.26 -8.99 6.67
C THR A 8 3.92 -8.42 5.29
N PRO A 9 2.96 -9.01 4.56
CA PRO A 9 2.46 -8.47 3.30
C PRO A 9 1.77 -7.12 3.49
N ILE A 10 2.17 -6.11 2.73
CA ILE A 10 1.63 -4.75 2.81
C ILE A 10 1.26 -4.25 1.41
N TYR A 11 0.10 -3.62 1.29
CA TYR A 11 -0.32 -2.94 0.06
C TYR A 11 -0.51 -1.44 0.30
N LEU A 12 0.04 -0.62 -0.60
CA LEU A 12 -0.12 0.84 -0.63
C LEU A 12 -0.67 1.27 -1.99
N GLY A 13 -1.95 1.61 -2.05
CA GLY A 13 -2.62 2.19 -3.22
C GLY A 13 -2.87 3.69 -3.01
N CYS A 14 -2.62 4.52 -4.02
CA CYS A 14 -2.92 5.95 -3.99
C CYS A 14 -2.98 6.52 -5.41
N ASP A 15 -3.71 7.61 -5.60
CA ASP A 15 -3.68 8.38 -6.84
C ASP A 15 -2.52 9.39 -6.82
N ALA A 16 -1.87 9.60 -7.97
CA ALA A 16 -0.79 10.58 -8.11
C ALA A 16 -1.26 12.02 -7.85
N ASP A 17 -2.53 12.31 -8.15
CA ASP A 17 -3.15 13.64 -8.06
C ASP A 17 -4.10 13.76 -6.83
N ASP A 18 -3.98 12.86 -5.85
CA ASP A 18 -4.72 12.97 -4.60
C ASP A 18 -4.32 14.23 -3.82
N VAL A 19 -5.26 15.18 -3.71
CA VAL A 19 -5.05 16.48 -3.05
C VAL A 19 -4.81 16.37 -1.54
N HIS A 20 -5.15 15.23 -0.93
CA HIS A 20 -4.97 14.98 0.49
C HIS A 20 -3.71 14.17 0.80
N ILE A 21 -3.23 13.38 -0.16
CA ILE A 21 -2.12 12.44 0.05
C ILE A 21 -1.03 12.73 -0.98
N PRO A 22 0.01 13.50 -0.62
CA PRO A 22 1.12 13.74 -1.54
C PRO A 22 1.79 12.42 -1.95
N GLN A 23 1.94 12.19 -3.26
CA GLN A 23 2.54 10.96 -3.79
C GLN A 23 3.91 10.64 -3.16
N GLN A 24 4.73 11.66 -2.88
CA GLN A 24 6.02 11.50 -2.22
C GLN A 24 5.91 10.78 -0.86
N ARG A 25 4.85 11.05 -0.09
CA ARG A 25 4.63 10.42 1.22
C ARG A 25 4.32 8.93 1.09
N VAL A 26 3.67 8.52 0.00
CA VAL A 26 3.42 7.11 -0.31
C VAL A 26 4.74 6.39 -0.63
N HIS A 27 5.61 7.03 -1.40
CA HIS A 27 6.96 6.50 -1.69
C HIS A 27 7.81 6.38 -0.43
N GLU A 28 7.90 7.44 0.38
CA GLU A 28 8.64 7.43 1.65
C GLU A 28 8.13 6.34 2.61
N SER A 29 6.81 6.18 2.69
CA SER A 29 6.20 5.16 3.54
C SER A 29 6.53 3.75 3.04
N ALA A 30 6.49 3.53 1.72
CA ALA A 30 6.87 2.24 1.14
C ALA A 30 8.33 1.90 1.47
N ASP A 31 9.25 2.85 1.32
CA ASP A 31 10.67 2.64 1.61
C ASP A 31 10.89 2.33 3.09
N ILE A 32 10.24 3.07 4.00
CA ILE A 32 10.31 2.83 5.44
C ILE A 32 9.80 1.41 5.79
N LEU A 33 8.64 1.03 5.26
CA LEU A 33 8.01 -0.27 5.55
C LEU A 33 8.82 -1.43 4.97
N SER A 34 9.38 -1.28 3.77
CA SER A 34 10.29 -2.26 3.20
C SER A 34 11.58 -2.41 4.02
N ASN A 35 12.16 -1.29 4.46
CA ASN A 35 13.36 -1.33 5.32
C ASN A 35 13.11 -1.97 6.70
N LEU A 36 11.85 -1.98 7.15
CA LEU A 36 11.41 -2.67 8.36
C LEU A 36 11.06 -4.15 8.11
N GLY A 37 11.39 -4.73 6.96
CA GLY A 37 11.11 -6.14 6.65
C GLY A 37 9.69 -6.41 6.14
N GLY A 38 8.96 -5.38 5.70
CA GLY A 38 7.64 -5.55 5.09
C GLY A 38 7.73 -5.97 3.62
N GLN A 39 6.85 -6.91 3.21
CA GLN A 39 6.69 -7.30 1.80
C GLN A 39 5.73 -6.33 1.11
N VAL A 40 6.25 -5.15 0.76
CA VAL A 40 5.45 -4.01 0.28
C VAL A 40 5.18 -4.09 -1.22
N LYS A 41 3.90 -4.03 -1.59
CA LYS A 41 3.42 -3.74 -2.93
C LYS A 41 2.82 -2.34 -2.97
N LYS A 42 3.45 -1.43 -3.70
CA LYS A 42 2.94 -0.07 -3.94
C LYS A 42 2.38 0.06 -5.35
N GLN A 43 1.25 0.74 -5.50
CA GLN A 43 0.64 1.04 -6.80
C GLN A 43 0.12 2.47 -6.81
N ILE A 44 0.58 3.25 -7.79
CA ILE A 44 0.14 4.64 -8.00
C ILE A 44 -0.79 4.67 -9.22
N PHE A 45 -1.98 5.21 -9.04
CA PHE A 45 -2.97 5.42 -10.09
C PHE A 45 -2.88 6.85 -10.63
N ASN A 46 -3.45 7.08 -11.81
CA ASN A 46 -3.64 8.42 -12.36
C ASN A 46 -5.14 8.67 -12.55
N SER A 47 -5.59 9.88 -12.26
CA SER A 47 -6.98 10.32 -12.45
C SER A 47 -8.04 9.53 -11.66
N LEU A 48 -7.65 8.87 -10.58
CA LEU A 48 -8.56 8.20 -9.65
C LEU A 48 -9.12 9.18 -8.60
N GLY A 49 -8.33 10.17 -8.18
CA GLY A 49 -8.66 11.07 -7.06
C GLY A 49 -8.68 10.34 -5.70
N HIS A 50 -9.38 10.92 -4.72
CA HIS A 50 -9.46 10.38 -3.36
C HIS A 50 -10.58 9.33 -3.22
N THR A 51 -10.38 8.15 -3.81
CA THR A 51 -11.33 7.03 -3.75
C THR A 51 -10.61 5.67 -3.79
N VAL A 52 -11.35 4.58 -3.60
CA VAL A 52 -10.87 3.20 -3.71
C VAL A 52 -11.46 2.54 -4.95
N ASN A 53 -10.63 1.97 -5.82
CA ASN A 53 -11.08 1.26 -7.02
C ASN A 53 -11.22 -0.27 -6.84
N GLU A 54 -11.79 -0.93 -7.85
CA GLU A 54 -12.00 -2.39 -7.85
C GLU A 54 -10.70 -3.21 -7.76
N VAL A 55 -9.58 -2.70 -8.28
CA VAL A 55 -8.28 -3.40 -8.18
C VAL A 55 -7.81 -3.42 -6.74
N GLU A 56 -7.91 -2.29 -6.04
CA GLU A 56 -7.55 -2.18 -4.62
C GLU A 56 -8.44 -3.08 -3.76
N LEU A 57 -9.75 -3.07 -4.03
CA LEU A 57 -10.72 -3.93 -3.33
C LEU A 57 -10.41 -5.43 -3.54
N ALA A 58 -10.05 -5.83 -4.76
CA ALA A 58 -9.67 -7.20 -5.07
C ALA A 58 -8.37 -7.63 -4.34
N ILE A 59 -7.38 -6.73 -4.26
CA ILE A 59 -6.14 -7.00 -3.52
C ILE A 59 -6.43 -7.18 -2.03
N ALA A 60 -7.20 -6.27 -1.42
CA ALA A 60 -7.58 -6.36 -0.01
C ALA A 60 -8.34 -7.66 0.30
N ARG A 61 -9.30 -8.05 -0.55
CA ARG A 61 -10.00 -9.34 -0.44
C ARG A 61 -9.04 -10.53 -0.52
N SER A 62 -8.11 -10.54 -1.47
CA SER A 62 -7.12 -11.61 -1.59
C SER A 62 -6.23 -11.71 -0.35
N MET A 63 -5.82 -10.59 0.23
CA MET A 63 -5.04 -10.59 1.48
C MET A 63 -5.84 -11.18 2.64
N MET A 64 -7.12 -10.82 2.77
CA MET A 64 -8.00 -11.38 3.80
C MET A 64 -8.22 -12.89 3.63
N THR A 65 -8.39 -13.38 2.41
CA THR A 65 -8.52 -14.83 2.16
C THR A 65 -7.29 -15.60 2.62
N ARG A 66 -6.08 -15.10 2.30
CA ARG A 66 -4.81 -15.76 2.64
C ARG A 66 -4.54 -15.90 4.14
N VAL A 67 -5.12 -15.04 4.98
CA VAL A 67 -4.94 -15.13 6.45
C VAL A 67 -5.95 -16.06 7.11
N THR A 68 -6.99 -16.50 6.38
CA THR A 68 -8.01 -17.44 6.87
C THR A 68 -7.81 -18.87 6.37
N GLU A 69 -6.86 -19.07 5.45
CA GLU A 69 -6.39 -20.39 5.00
C GLU A 69 -5.35 -20.95 5.96
#